data_AF-A0A256XIE1-F1
#
_entry.id   AF-A0A256XIE1-F1
#
_cell.length_a   1.000
_cell.length_b   1.000
_cell.length_c   1.000
_cell.angle_alpha   90.00
_cell.angle_beta   90.00
_cell.angle_gamma   90.00
#
_symmetry.space_group_name_H-M   'P 1'
#
loop_
_entity.id
_entity.type
_entity.pdbx_description
1 polymer ?
#
loop_
_entity_poly.entity_id
_entity_poly.type
_entity_poly.pdbx_seq_one_letter_code
_entity_poly.pdbx_strand_id
1 'polypeptide(L)'
;MGKLYDIYFIKAESGECLFHFKFGSVAIDPNLVSGFLQAIGSFAQQLIPGEKSFLRTIDRGDFKIMIEKGAKVFAVLVAEEDTPEVRQKLKGLLQRFEYIYGGYLDRWEQSRDVTPFQSFLSQVLIAFPEQPINPRLLPRARPERISVVESLEVPDALKMRLVRVLRLADGKRSLEEIAEIVGLPVDEVISLFLLAARSGVVDFPFAKIFDDDILVKTGLDPILIRKAYGEVGVKLIEACDGKKTVKEIADREGAPLNVVKYVFGRALRLGYVQLLKGD
;
A
#
# COMPACT_ATOMS: atom_id res chain seq x y z
N MET A 1 5.68 -6.00 9.53
CA MET A 1 4.88 -6.85 8.63
C MET A 1 5.87 -7.71 7.85
N GLY A 2 5.75 -9.03 7.91
CA GLY A 2 6.56 -9.95 7.11
C GLY A 2 6.36 -9.76 5.61
N LYS A 3 7.20 -10.40 4.79
CA LYS A 3 7.15 -10.26 3.34
C LYS A 3 5.84 -10.81 2.76
N LEU A 4 5.26 -10.06 1.82
CA LEU A 4 4.13 -10.52 1.01
C LEU A 4 4.65 -11.00 -0.35
N TYR A 5 4.03 -12.03 -0.91
CA TYR A 5 4.44 -12.63 -2.19
C TYR A 5 3.39 -12.39 -3.26
N ASP A 6 2.16 -12.86 -3.03
CA ASP A 6 1.08 -12.81 -4.02
C ASP A 6 -0.29 -12.67 -3.33
N ILE A 7 -1.23 -12.00 -3.99
CA ILE A 7 -2.64 -11.97 -3.60
C ILE A 7 -3.51 -12.34 -4.80
N TYR A 8 -4.52 -13.17 -4.54
CA TYR A 8 -5.47 -13.64 -5.55
C TYR A 8 -6.90 -13.41 -5.07
N PHE A 9 -7.78 -13.05 -6.01
CA PHE A 9 -9.22 -13.12 -5.85
C PHE A 9 -9.75 -14.12 -6.85
N ILE A 10 -10.37 -15.19 -6.34
CA ILE A 10 -10.75 -16.37 -7.12
C ILE A 10 -12.26 -16.55 -7.00
N LYS A 11 -12.96 -16.75 -8.13
CA LYS A 11 -14.40 -17.07 -8.12
C LYS A 11 -14.62 -18.36 -7.36
N ALA A 12 -15.47 -18.34 -6.34
CA ALA A 12 -15.62 -19.46 -5.42
C ALA A 12 -16.19 -20.70 -6.11
N GLU A 13 -17.15 -20.49 -7.02
CA GLU A 13 -17.85 -21.57 -7.73
C GLU A 13 -16.99 -22.27 -8.79
N SER A 14 -16.22 -21.51 -9.57
CA SER A 14 -15.50 -22.03 -10.76
C SER A 14 -13.99 -22.17 -10.55
N GLY A 15 -13.42 -21.49 -9.55
CA GLY A 15 -11.97 -21.40 -9.40
C GLY A 15 -11.29 -20.50 -10.43
N GLU A 16 -12.03 -19.65 -11.15
CA GLU A 16 -11.40 -18.70 -12.06
C GLU A 16 -10.66 -17.60 -11.29
N CYS A 17 -9.42 -17.32 -11.66
CA CYS A 17 -8.66 -16.20 -11.11
C CYS A 17 -9.20 -14.89 -11.69
N LEU A 18 -9.86 -14.10 -10.86
CA LEU A 18 -10.48 -12.82 -11.23
C LEU A 18 -9.49 -11.68 -11.16
N PHE A 19 -8.60 -11.71 -10.16
CA PHE A 19 -7.55 -10.73 -9.96
C PHE A 19 -6.34 -11.40 -9.33
N HIS A 20 -5.16 -11.00 -9.77
CA HIS A 20 -3.88 -11.39 -9.19
C HIS A 20 -2.99 -10.16 -9.10
N PHE A 21 -2.29 -10.03 -7.98
CA PHE A 21 -1.20 -9.08 -7.85
C PHE A 21 -0.01 -9.73 -7.15
N LYS A 22 1.17 -9.43 -7.69
CA LYS A 22 2.45 -9.95 -7.23
C LYS A 22 3.23 -8.87 -6.47
N PHE A 23 3.50 -9.12 -5.20
CA PHE A 23 4.36 -8.29 -4.34
C PHE A 23 5.85 -8.65 -4.46
N GLY A 24 6.19 -9.87 -4.89
CA GLY A 24 7.59 -10.32 -4.98
C GLY A 24 8.14 -10.41 -6.42
N SER A 25 9.36 -10.95 -6.53
CA SER A 25 9.95 -11.39 -7.80
C SER A 25 9.69 -12.89 -8.08
N VAL A 26 9.37 -13.68 -7.06
CA VAL A 26 9.03 -15.10 -7.19
C VAL A 26 7.70 -15.23 -7.91
N ALA A 27 7.68 -15.83 -9.10
CA ALA A 27 6.48 -16.06 -9.87
C ALA A 27 5.82 -17.36 -9.43
N ILE A 28 4.58 -17.28 -8.93
CA ILE A 28 3.72 -18.44 -8.73
C ILE A 28 2.61 -18.35 -9.77
N ASP A 29 2.44 -19.42 -10.56
CA ASP A 29 1.37 -19.48 -11.57
C ASP A 29 -0.02 -19.36 -10.89
N PRO A 30 -0.81 -18.32 -11.21
CA PRO A 30 -2.14 -18.14 -10.64
C PRO A 30 -3.08 -19.33 -10.88
N ASN A 31 -2.95 -20.01 -12.01
CA ASN A 31 -3.78 -21.18 -12.34
C ASN A 31 -3.42 -22.38 -11.48
N LEU A 32 -2.13 -22.56 -11.18
CA LEU A 32 -1.67 -23.62 -10.28
C LEU A 32 -2.20 -23.40 -8.85
N VAL A 33 -2.11 -22.17 -8.34
CA VAL A 33 -2.65 -21.82 -7.01
C VAL A 33 -4.14 -22.06 -6.98
N SER A 34 -4.87 -21.60 -7.98
CA SER A 34 -6.32 -21.75 -8.01
C SER A 34 -6.76 -23.21 -8.09
N GLY A 35 -6.16 -24.00 -8.99
CA GLY A 35 -6.45 -25.43 -9.12
C GLY A 35 -6.13 -26.22 -7.86
N PHE A 36 -5.00 -25.91 -7.22
CA PHE A 36 -4.61 -26.53 -5.95
C PHE A 36 -5.59 -26.21 -4.81
N LEU A 37 -6.00 -24.94 -4.67
CA LEU A 37 -6.93 -24.50 -3.63
C LEU A 37 -8.33 -25.08 -3.82
N GLN A 38 -8.79 -25.21 -5.07
CA GLN A 38 -10.04 -25.89 -5.40
C GLN A 38 -9.98 -27.37 -5.01
N ALA A 39 -8.90 -28.07 -5.37
CA ALA A 39 -8.73 -29.48 -5.05
C ALA A 39 -8.71 -29.74 -3.53
N ILE A 40 -7.90 -28.97 -2.77
CA ILE A 40 -7.85 -29.13 -1.32
C ILE A 40 -9.17 -28.69 -0.66
N GLY A 41 -9.80 -27.61 -1.15
CA GLY A 41 -11.08 -27.14 -0.63
C GLY A 41 -12.19 -28.20 -0.76
N SER A 42 -12.29 -28.83 -1.93
CA SER A 42 -13.24 -29.93 -2.19
C SER A 42 -12.95 -31.14 -1.29
N PHE A 43 -11.68 -31.53 -1.18
CA PHE A 43 -11.26 -32.62 -0.30
C PHE A 43 -11.58 -32.35 1.18
N ALA A 44 -11.30 -31.13 1.67
CA ALA A 44 -11.56 -30.75 3.05
C ALA A 44 -13.06 -30.77 3.40
N GLN A 45 -13.93 -30.37 2.46
CA GLN A 45 -15.39 -30.43 2.63
C GLN A 45 -15.91 -31.86 2.71
N GLN A 46 -15.27 -32.81 2.01
CA GLN A 46 -15.64 -34.23 2.08
C GLN A 46 -15.25 -34.87 3.41
N LEU A 47 -14.11 -34.47 3.99
CA LEU A 47 -13.60 -35.05 5.24
C LEU A 47 -14.41 -34.63 6.48
N ILE A 48 -14.79 -33.35 6.57
CA ILE A 48 -15.53 -32.81 7.71
C ILE A 48 -16.74 -32.05 7.17
N PRO A 49 -17.92 -32.70 7.12
CA PRO A 49 -19.14 -32.07 6.69
C PRO A 49 -19.51 -30.92 7.65
N GLY A 50 -19.52 -29.69 7.13
CA GLY A 50 -19.93 -28.51 7.89
C GLY A 50 -19.96 -27.28 7.00
N GLU A 51 -21.06 -26.51 7.04
CA GLU A 51 -21.25 -25.32 6.20
C GLU A 51 -20.16 -24.23 6.40
N LYS A 52 -19.45 -24.28 7.54
CA LYS A 52 -18.45 -23.29 7.94
C LYS A 52 -17.00 -23.77 7.86
N SER A 53 -16.73 -25.05 7.61
CA SER A 53 -15.35 -25.56 7.51
C SER A 53 -14.83 -25.37 6.09
N PHE A 54 -14.00 -24.34 5.91
CA PHE A 54 -13.17 -24.19 4.72
C PHE A 54 -11.71 -24.07 5.15
N LEU A 55 -10.79 -24.45 4.27
CA LEU A 55 -9.36 -24.31 4.51
C LEU A 55 -9.02 -22.83 4.71
N ARG A 56 -8.51 -22.46 5.89
CA ARG A 56 -8.19 -21.05 6.22
C ARG A 56 -6.72 -20.68 6.10
N THR A 57 -5.84 -21.66 6.29
CA THR A 57 -4.39 -21.48 6.21
C THR A 57 -3.73 -22.77 5.73
N ILE A 58 -2.75 -22.65 4.85
CA ILE A 58 -1.75 -23.68 4.55
C ILE A 58 -0.41 -23.16 5.06
N ASP A 59 0.24 -23.91 5.95
CA ASP A 59 1.53 -23.53 6.53
C ASP A 59 2.63 -24.42 5.92
N ARG A 60 3.60 -23.79 5.23
CA ARG A 60 4.77 -24.45 4.64
C ARG A 60 6.06 -24.14 5.41
N GLY A 61 5.96 -23.48 6.56
CA GLY A 61 7.09 -23.05 7.37
C GLY A 61 7.67 -21.71 6.92
N ASP A 62 8.22 -21.63 5.71
CA ASP A 62 8.85 -20.41 5.16
C ASP A 62 7.85 -19.39 4.61
N PHE A 63 6.64 -19.84 4.27
CA PHE A 63 5.50 -18.98 3.99
C PHE A 63 4.19 -19.67 4.35
N LYS A 64 3.14 -18.85 4.39
CA LYS A 64 1.77 -19.22 4.68
C LYS A 64 0.86 -18.75 3.57
N ILE A 65 -0.11 -19.60 3.23
CA ILE A 65 -1.19 -19.27 2.30
C ILE A 65 -2.44 -19.04 3.15
N MET A 66 -2.82 -17.78 3.31
CA MET A 66 -4.00 -17.36 4.05
C MET A 66 -5.20 -17.29 3.11
N ILE A 67 -6.32 -17.87 3.51
CA ILE A 67 -7.53 -17.94 2.70
C ILE A 67 -8.69 -17.35 3.52
N GLU A 68 -9.40 -16.42 2.91
CA GLU A 68 -10.65 -15.88 3.41
C GLU A 68 -11.76 -16.13 2.39
N LYS A 69 -12.89 -16.66 2.87
CA LYS A 69 -14.06 -17.02 2.05
C LYS A 69 -15.12 -15.93 2.15
N GLY A 70 -15.53 -15.40 1.00
CA GLY A 70 -16.65 -14.49 0.83
C GLY A 70 -17.90 -15.22 0.36
N ALA A 71 -18.90 -14.46 -0.10
CA ALA A 71 -20.12 -15.04 -0.66
C ALA A 71 -19.90 -15.65 -2.05
N LYS A 72 -19.08 -14.99 -2.89
CA LYS A 72 -18.85 -15.31 -4.30
C LYS A 72 -17.36 -15.50 -4.62
N VAL A 73 -16.47 -15.03 -3.75
CA VAL A 73 -15.03 -14.95 -4.02
C VAL A 73 -14.22 -15.50 -2.83
N PHE A 74 -13.09 -16.16 -3.13
CA PHE A 74 -12.02 -16.41 -2.18
C PHE A 74 -10.94 -15.34 -2.33
N ALA A 75 -10.50 -14.76 -1.23
CA ALA A 75 -9.28 -13.96 -1.17
C ALA A 75 -8.15 -14.82 -0.62
N VAL A 76 -7.04 -14.89 -1.35
CA VAL A 76 -5.87 -15.70 -1.00
C VAL A 76 -4.67 -14.79 -0.92
N LEU A 77 -3.93 -14.85 0.19
CA LEU A 77 -2.68 -14.11 0.37
C LEU A 77 -1.55 -15.07 0.70
N VAL A 78 -0.46 -14.99 -0.06
CA VAL A 78 0.79 -15.69 0.21
C VAL A 78 1.71 -14.71 0.94
N ALA A 79 2.07 -15.03 2.18
CA ALA A 79 2.84 -14.16 3.07
C ALA A 79 3.79 -14.98 3.94
N GLU A 80 4.87 -14.36 4.43
CA GLU A 80 5.81 -14.98 5.37
C GLU A 80 5.14 -15.27 6.72
N GLU A 81 4.25 -14.39 7.15
CA GLU A 81 3.57 -14.46 8.45
C GLU A 81 2.04 -14.33 8.32
N ASP A 82 1.31 -15.15 9.10
CA ASP A 82 -0.14 -15.05 9.30
C ASP A 82 -0.39 -14.34 10.62
N THR A 83 -0.48 -13.01 10.55
CA THR A 83 -0.77 -12.16 11.71
C THR A 83 -2.23 -11.70 11.70
N PRO A 84 -2.83 -11.42 12.88
CA PRO A 84 -4.20 -10.91 12.95
C PRO A 84 -4.43 -9.64 12.12
N GLU A 85 -3.44 -8.74 12.08
CA GLU A 85 -3.50 -7.50 11.29
C GLU A 85 -3.56 -7.78 9.79
N VAL A 86 -2.68 -8.66 9.28
CA VAL A 86 -2.66 -9.05 7.87
C VAL A 86 -3.97 -9.73 7.48
N ARG A 87 -4.49 -10.61 8.36
CA ARG A 87 -5.77 -11.28 8.13
C ARG A 87 -6.95 -10.31 8.10
N GLN A 88 -6.96 -9.33 8.99
CA GLN A 88 -8.00 -8.30 9.01
C GLN A 88 -7.97 -7.45 7.72
N LYS A 89 -6.79 -7.09 7.23
CA LYS A 89 -6.61 -6.39 5.95
C LYS A 89 -7.12 -7.22 4.77
N LEU A 90 -6.76 -8.50 4.70
CA LEU A 90 -7.25 -9.43 3.66
C LEU A 90 -8.77 -9.55 3.67
N LYS A 91 -9.37 -9.74 4.85
CA LYS A 91 -10.83 -9.80 5.02
C LYS A 91 -11.51 -8.50 4.57
N GLY A 92 -10.94 -7.35 4.93
CA GLY A 92 -11.44 -6.04 4.50
C GLY A 92 -11.37 -5.86 2.98
N LEU A 93 -10.31 -6.33 2.34
CA LEU A 93 -10.21 -6.33 0.87
C LEU A 93 -11.24 -7.24 0.23
N LEU A 94 -11.46 -8.46 0.75
CA LEU A 94 -12.49 -9.37 0.26
C LEU A 94 -13.88 -8.74 0.27
N GLN A 95 -14.25 -8.13 1.39
CA GLN A 95 -15.53 -7.44 1.52
C GLN A 95 -15.66 -6.28 0.52
N ARG A 96 -14.59 -5.49 0.34
CA ARG A 96 -14.58 -4.40 -0.66
C ARG A 96 -14.67 -4.92 -2.08
N PHE A 97 -13.99 -6.02 -2.41
CA PHE A 97 -14.03 -6.63 -3.73
C PHE A 97 -15.45 -7.07 -4.08
N GLU A 98 -16.12 -7.79 -3.18
CA GLU A 98 -17.51 -8.23 -3.39
C GLU A 98 -18.49 -7.06 -3.41
N TYR A 99 -18.24 -6.02 -2.62
CA TYR A 99 -19.06 -4.81 -2.66
C TYR A 99 -18.96 -4.08 -4.02
N ILE A 100 -17.75 -3.86 -4.53
CA ILE A 100 -17.51 -3.14 -5.79
C ILE A 100 -18.00 -3.95 -6.99
N TYR A 101 -17.72 -5.25 -7.01
CA TYR A 101 -17.92 -6.09 -8.19
C TYR A 101 -19.08 -7.08 -8.07
N GLY A 102 -19.80 -7.13 -6.95
CA GLY A 102 -20.83 -8.12 -6.68
C GLY A 102 -21.87 -8.26 -7.79
N GLY A 103 -22.33 -7.13 -8.33
CA GLY A 103 -23.29 -7.11 -9.44
C GLY A 103 -22.68 -7.52 -10.79
N TYR A 104 -21.37 -7.38 -10.99
CA TYR A 104 -20.66 -7.90 -12.17
C TYR A 104 -20.46 -9.42 -12.05
N LEU A 105 -20.14 -9.89 -10.85
CA LEU A 105 -20.00 -11.31 -10.52
C LEU A 105 -21.31 -12.09 -10.73
N ASP A 106 -22.48 -11.46 -10.47
CA ASP A 106 -23.79 -12.07 -10.76
C ASP A 106 -24.03 -12.36 -12.25
N ARG A 107 -23.33 -11.65 -13.13
CA ARG A 107 -23.42 -11.81 -14.59
C ARG A 107 -22.13 -12.34 -15.19
N TRP A 108 -21.29 -12.97 -14.38
CA TRP A 108 -19.95 -13.42 -14.77
C TRP A 108 -19.96 -14.27 -16.05
N GLU A 109 -20.88 -15.23 -16.15
CA GLU A 109 -20.95 -16.16 -17.28
C GLU A 109 -21.21 -15.48 -18.65
N GLN A 110 -21.69 -14.23 -18.64
CA GLN A 110 -21.98 -13.48 -19.87
C GLN A 110 -20.76 -12.77 -20.44
N SER A 111 -19.83 -12.32 -19.59
CA SER A 111 -18.65 -11.58 -20.04
C SER A 111 -17.38 -12.42 -19.99
N ARG A 112 -17.19 -13.18 -18.89
CA ARG A 112 -15.93 -13.84 -18.50
C ARG A 112 -14.70 -12.95 -18.68
N ASP A 113 -14.89 -11.64 -18.56
CA ASP A 113 -13.86 -10.63 -18.75
C ASP A 113 -13.31 -10.18 -17.40
N VAL A 114 -12.04 -10.47 -17.15
CA VAL A 114 -11.35 -10.12 -15.91
C VAL A 114 -10.84 -8.67 -15.87
N THR A 115 -10.87 -7.97 -17.01
CA THR A 115 -10.31 -6.61 -17.14
C THR A 115 -10.86 -5.62 -16.09
N PRO A 116 -12.17 -5.60 -15.76
CA PRO A 116 -12.71 -4.67 -14.77
C PRO A 116 -12.13 -4.83 -13.37
N PHE A 117 -11.65 -6.03 -13.00
CA PHE A 117 -11.09 -6.28 -11.67
C PHE A 117 -9.70 -5.69 -11.50
N GLN A 118 -8.99 -5.37 -12.59
CA GLN A 118 -7.63 -4.84 -12.52
C GLN A 118 -7.56 -3.48 -11.80
N SER A 119 -8.63 -2.69 -11.83
CA SER A 119 -8.74 -1.44 -11.07
C SER A 119 -8.67 -1.64 -9.55
N PHE A 120 -8.90 -2.86 -9.06
CA PHE A 120 -8.79 -3.21 -7.65
C PHE A 120 -7.36 -3.17 -7.11
N LEU A 121 -6.35 -3.10 -8.00
CA LEU A 121 -4.95 -2.90 -7.61
C LEU A 121 -4.76 -1.73 -6.65
N SER A 122 -5.51 -0.63 -6.84
CA SER A 122 -5.49 0.53 -5.96
C SER A 122 -5.77 0.16 -4.49
N GLN A 123 -6.82 -0.64 -4.27
CA GLN A 123 -7.24 -1.09 -2.94
C GLN A 123 -6.19 -1.99 -2.29
N VAL A 124 -5.57 -2.88 -3.08
CA VAL A 124 -4.50 -3.78 -2.63
C VAL A 124 -3.27 -2.99 -2.19
N LEU A 125 -2.81 -2.04 -3.02
CA LEU A 125 -1.63 -1.24 -2.73
C LEU A 125 -1.82 -0.36 -1.48
N ILE A 126 -3.03 0.19 -1.27
CA ILE A 126 -3.37 0.97 -0.07
C ILE A 126 -3.40 0.09 1.17
N ALA A 127 -3.96 -1.13 1.07
CA ALA A 127 -4.05 -2.04 2.22
C ALA A 127 -2.69 -2.61 2.62
N PHE A 128 -1.81 -2.85 1.65
CA PHE A 128 -0.49 -3.42 1.84
C PHE A 128 0.61 -2.54 1.23
N PRO A 129 0.84 -1.35 1.80
CA PRO A 129 1.85 -0.45 1.27
C PRO A 129 3.26 -0.95 1.64
N GLU A 130 4.20 -0.89 0.68
CA GLU A 130 5.60 -1.28 0.92
C GLU A 130 6.36 -0.31 1.84
N GLN A 131 5.88 0.93 1.91
CA GLN A 131 6.44 1.98 2.72
C GLN A 131 5.30 2.78 3.36
N PRO A 132 5.51 3.45 4.51
CA PRO A 132 4.54 4.39 5.04
C PRO A 132 4.20 5.44 3.99
N ILE A 133 2.91 5.70 3.81
CA ILE A 133 2.44 6.70 2.85
C ILE A 133 1.73 7.77 3.63
N ASN A 134 2.09 9.00 3.29
CA ASN A 134 1.42 10.18 3.76
C ASN A 134 1.02 11.00 2.52
N PRO A 135 -0.23 11.52 2.44
CA PRO A 135 -0.64 12.45 1.39
C PRO A 135 0.32 13.62 1.18
N ARG A 136 1.05 14.03 2.23
CA ARG A 136 2.05 15.10 2.21
C ARG A 136 3.40 14.70 1.65
N LEU A 137 3.62 13.44 1.25
CA LEU A 137 4.88 13.04 0.61
C LEU A 137 5.08 13.81 -0.70
N LEU A 138 6.32 14.25 -0.93
CA LEU A 138 6.71 14.96 -2.15
C LEU A 138 7.31 13.95 -3.13
N PRO A 139 6.59 13.48 -4.16
CA PRO A 139 7.15 12.56 -5.13
C PRO A 139 8.11 13.29 -6.07
N ARG A 140 9.22 12.64 -6.38
CA ARG A 140 10.16 13.08 -7.40
C ARG A 140 10.37 11.96 -8.40
N ALA A 141 9.92 12.19 -9.63
CA ALA A 141 10.14 11.27 -10.73
C ALA A 141 11.63 11.20 -11.10
N ARG A 142 12.04 10.03 -11.57
CA ARG A 142 13.36 9.73 -12.12
C ARG A 142 13.24 9.65 -13.64
N PRO A 143 13.55 10.73 -14.38
CA PRO A 143 13.29 10.80 -15.82
C PRO A 143 13.88 9.64 -16.61
N GLU A 144 15.07 9.18 -16.22
CA GLU A 144 15.81 8.07 -16.81
C GLU A 144 15.12 6.71 -16.64
N ARG A 145 14.11 6.62 -15.76
CA ARG A 145 13.36 5.39 -15.48
C ARG A 145 11.90 5.45 -15.94
N ILE A 146 11.44 6.54 -16.56
CA ILE A 146 10.03 6.68 -16.96
C ILE A 146 9.61 5.59 -17.96
N SER A 147 10.52 5.13 -18.84
CA SER A 147 10.25 4.03 -19.79
C SER A 147 9.89 2.71 -19.12
N VAL A 148 10.25 2.52 -17.84
CA VAL A 148 9.82 1.35 -17.05
C VAL A 148 8.30 1.28 -16.93
N VAL A 149 7.58 2.40 -17.02
CA VAL A 149 6.11 2.43 -16.98
C VAL A 149 5.50 1.61 -18.13
N GLU A 150 6.15 1.59 -19.29
CA GLU A 150 5.66 0.87 -20.48
C GLU A 150 5.69 -0.64 -20.28
N SER A 151 6.70 -1.15 -19.55
CA SER A 151 6.87 -2.58 -19.26
C SER A 151 6.10 -3.08 -18.04
N LEU A 152 5.34 -2.21 -17.35
CA LEU A 152 4.51 -2.64 -16.23
C LEU A 152 3.38 -3.56 -16.72
N GLU A 153 3.20 -4.68 -16.03
CA GLU A 153 2.10 -5.63 -16.21
C GLU A 153 0.82 -5.08 -15.56
N VAL A 154 0.35 -3.94 -16.05
CA VAL A 154 -0.89 -3.27 -15.59
C VAL A 154 -1.67 -2.74 -16.80
N PRO A 155 -2.99 -2.51 -16.69
CA PRO A 155 -3.79 -2.00 -17.79
C PRO A 155 -3.29 -0.66 -18.34
N ASP A 156 -3.42 -0.43 -19.64
CA ASP A 156 -2.98 0.82 -20.29
C ASP A 156 -3.68 2.06 -19.72
N ALA A 157 -4.95 1.94 -19.33
CA ALA A 157 -5.66 2.99 -18.62
C ALA A 157 -4.94 3.42 -17.33
N LEU A 158 -4.35 2.47 -16.61
CA LEU A 158 -3.56 2.76 -15.41
C LEU A 158 -2.20 3.36 -15.77
N LYS A 159 -1.55 2.89 -16.85
CA LYS A 159 -0.29 3.48 -17.35
C LYS A 159 -0.46 4.94 -17.74
N MET A 160 -1.51 5.27 -18.50
CA MET A 160 -1.87 6.66 -18.83
C MET A 160 -2.10 7.48 -17.56
N ARG A 161 -2.83 6.89 -16.61
CA ARG A 161 -3.00 7.28 -15.20
C ARG A 161 -1.71 7.80 -14.57
N LEU A 162 -0.77 6.87 -14.54
CA LEU A 162 0.52 6.99 -13.92
C LEU A 162 1.39 8.06 -14.61
N VAL A 163 1.47 8.05 -15.94
CA VAL A 163 2.22 9.07 -16.70
C VAL A 163 1.70 10.47 -16.40
N ARG A 164 0.37 10.65 -16.28
CA ARG A 164 -0.23 11.95 -15.96
C ARG A 164 0.22 12.48 -14.59
N VAL A 165 0.21 11.65 -13.55
CA VAL A 165 0.65 12.08 -12.20
C VAL A 165 2.17 12.24 -12.12
N LEU A 166 2.95 11.42 -12.83
CA LEU A 166 4.41 11.51 -12.86
C LEU A 166 4.93 12.84 -13.43
N ARG A 167 4.20 13.45 -14.38
CA ARG A 167 4.55 14.78 -14.92
C ARG A 167 4.54 15.89 -13.87
N LEU A 168 3.84 15.69 -12.75
CA LEU A 168 3.73 16.65 -11.65
C LEU A 168 4.68 16.33 -10.48
N ALA A 169 5.38 15.19 -10.54
CA ALA A 169 6.29 14.69 -9.51
C ALA A 169 7.67 15.36 -9.61
N ASP A 170 7.73 16.66 -9.28
CA ASP A 170 8.95 17.48 -9.32
C ASP A 170 9.68 17.58 -7.97
N GLY A 171 9.21 16.85 -6.96
CA GLY A 171 9.71 16.92 -5.58
C GLY A 171 9.27 18.17 -4.80
N LYS A 172 8.32 18.96 -5.32
CA LYS A 172 7.81 20.18 -4.66
C LYS A 172 6.35 20.08 -4.25
N ARG A 173 5.53 19.36 -5.01
CA ARG A 173 4.10 19.15 -4.73
C ARG A 173 3.87 17.91 -3.88
N SER A 174 2.93 17.94 -2.95
CA SER A 174 2.48 16.75 -2.23
C SER A 174 1.52 15.90 -3.06
N LEU A 175 1.24 14.66 -2.62
CA LEU A 175 0.29 13.76 -3.29
C LEU A 175 -1.13 14.33 -3.29
N GLU A 176 -1.53 14.99 -2.21
CA GLU A 176 -2.81 15.73 -2.12
C GLU A 176 -2.88 16.89 -3.13
N GLU A 177 -1.82 17.71 -3.25
CA GLU A 177 -1.76 18.80 -4.24
C GLU A 177 -1.81 18.25 -5.66
N ILE A 178 -1.12 17.14 -5.92
CA ILE A 178 -1.18 16.47 -7.22
C ILE A 178 -2.59 15.96 -7.49
N ALA A 179 -3.25 15.34 -6.50
CA ALA A 179 -4.62 14.84 -6.59
C ALA A 179 -5.62 15.93 -6.95
N GLU A 180 -5.53 17.09 -6.29
CA GLU A 180 -6.32 18.28 -6.62
C GLU A 180 -6.10 18.72 -8.07
N ILE A 181 -4.84 18.85 -8.50
CA ILE A 181 -4.50 19.29 -9.87
C ILE A 181 -5.04 18.31 -10.93
N VAL A 182 -4.94 17.00 -10.70
CA VAL A 182 -5.41 16.02 -11.68
C VAL A 182 -6.91 15.72 -11.59
N GLY A 183 -7.58 16.17 -10.52
CA GLY A 183 -8.99 15.90 -10.25
C GLY A 183 -9.24 14.42 -9.95
N LEU A 184 -8.34 13.77 -9.21
CA LEU A 184 -8.48 12.37 -8.78
C LEU A 184 -8.58 12.28 -7.25
N PRO A 185 -9.24 11.26 -6.70
CA PRO A 185 -9.18 10.97 -5.27
C PRO A 185 -7.72 10.80 -4.78
N VAL A 186 -7.41 11.33 -3.60
CA VAL A 186 -6.06 11.27 -3.02
C VAL A 186 -5.54 9.83 -2.88
N ASP A 187 -6.42 8.91 -2.47
CA ASP A 187 -6.12 7.48 -2.33
C ASP A 187 -5.69 6.86 -3.67
N GLU A 188 -6.31 7.31 -4.76
CA GLU A 188 -5.97 6.82 -6.09
C GLU A 188 -4.60 7.34 -6.53
N VAL A 189 -4.30 8.62 -6.29
CA VAL A 189 -2.98 9.19 -6.56
C VAL A 189 -1.91 8.52 -5.70
N ILE A 190 -2.19 8.27 -4.43
CA ILE A 190 -1.36 7.47 -3.53
C ILE A 190 -1.05 6.11 -4.15
N SER A 191 -2.07 5.39 -4.64
CA SER A 191 -1.87 4.06 -5.23
C SER A 191 -1.02 4.08 -6.51
N LEU A 192 -1.18 5.11 -7.35
CA LEU A 192 -0.33 5.30 -8.54
C LEU A 192 1.12 5.55 -8.14
N PHE A 193 1.34 6.36 -7.10
CA PHE A 193 2.66 6.69 -6.60
C PHE A 193 3.34 5.53 -5.86
N LEU A 194 2.58 4.64 -5.22
CA LEU A 194 3.10 3.36 -4.72
C LEU A 194 3.61 2.47 -5.84
N LEU A 195 2.81 2.33 -6.91
CA LEU A 195 3.21 1.56 -8.08
C LEU A 195 4.49 2.14 -8.72
N ALA A 196 4.59 3.47 -8.79
CA ALA A 196 5.77 4.19 -9.25
C ALA A 196 7.00 3.96 -8.35
N ALA A 197 6.81 3.96 -7.03
CA ALA A 197 7.87 3.73 -6.06
C ALA A 197 8.43 2.31 -6.17
N ARG A 198 7.54 1.32 -6.26
CA ARG A 198 7.86 -0.10 -6.42
C ARG A 198 8.64 -0.38 -7.69
N SER A 199 8.28 0.27 -8.80
CA SER A 199 9.04 0.22 -10.05
C SER A 199 10.32 1.06 -10.02
N GLY A 200 10.50 1.86 -8.96
CA GLY A 200 11.60 2.78 -8.72
C GLY A 200 11.65 3.94 -9.72
N VAL A 201 10.51 4.29 -10.32
CA VAL A 201 10.33 5.45 -11.19
C VAL A 201 10.20 6.73 -10.37
N VAL A 202 9.81 6.63 -9.10
CA VAL A 202 9.68 7.74 -8.16
C VAL A 202 10.43 7.46 -6.87
N ASP A 203 11.01 8.50 -6.29
CA ASP A 203 11.36 8.52 -4.88
C ASP A 203 10.61 9.60 -4.10
N PHE A 204 10.55 9.42 -2.78
CA PHE A 204 9.96 10.40 -1.86
C PHE A 204 11.04 10.92 -0.92
N PRO A 205 11.76 11.98 -1.33
CA PRO A 205 12.85 12.50 -0.51
C PRO A 205 12.34 13.11 0.81
N PHE A 206 11.14 13.70 0.83
CA PHE A 206 10.58 14.45 1.96
C PHE A 206 9.05 14.32 2.05
N ALA A 207 8.49 14.63 3.22
CA ALA A 207 7.10 15.04 3.39
C ALA A 207 7.01 16.55 3.63
N LYS A 208 5.92 17.17 3.20
CA LYS A 208 5.60 18.59 3.43
C LYS A 208 5.24 18.82 4.90
N ILE A 209 5.75 19.90 5.49
CA ILE A 209 5.53 20.31 6.88
C ILE A 209 5.11 21.78 6.91
N PHE A 210 4.03 22.06 7.63
CA PHE A 210 3.48 23.39 7.88
C PHE A 210 3.91 23.91 9.25
N ASP A 211 3.65 25.20 9.53
CA ASP A 211 4.14 25.89 10.73
C ASP A 211 3.36 25.46 11.98
N ASP A 212 2.07 25.23 11.80
CA ASP A 212 1.03 24.88 12.75
C ASP A 212 0.91 23.37 13.00
N ASP A 213 1.64 22.56 12.22
CA ASP A 213 1.67 21.10 12.36
C ASP A 213 2.06 20.70 13.78
N ILE A 214 1.36 19.72 14.34
CA ILE A 214 1.67 19.11 15.64
C ILE A 214 2.12 17.68 15.39
N LEU A 215 3.39 17.41 15.74
CA LEU A 215 4.04 16.13 15.53
C LEU A 215 4.28 15.42 16.86
N VAL A 216 4.10 14.10 16.86
CA VAL A 216 4.46 13.22 17.97
C VAL A 216 5.50 12.21 17.52
N LYS A 217 6.52 11.96 18.35
CA LYS A 217 7.50 10.90 18.06
C LYS A 217 6.88 9.51 18.15
N THR A 218 7.18 8.63 17.19
CA THR A 218 6.59 7.28 17.06
C THR A 218 7.61 6.14 17.15
N GLY A 219 8.81 6.44 17.63
CA GLY A 219 9.93 5.51 17.74
C GLY A 219 11.19 6.13 17.14
N LEU A 220 12.34 5.88 17.76
CA LEU A 220 13.63 6.42 17.30
C LEU A 220 14.56 5.29 16.90
N ASP A 221 15.18 5.41 15.74
CA ASP A 221 16.56 4.96 15.57
C ASP A 221 17.48 6.20 15.72
N PRO A 222 18.03 6.44 16.92
CA PRO A 222 18.87 7.61 17.18
C PRO A 222 20.11 7.65 16.29
N ILE A 223 20.59 6.49 15.83
CA ILE A 223 21.81 6.39 15.01
C ILE A 223 21.53 6.95 13.61
N LEU A 224 20.38 6.61 13.01
CA LEU A 224 20.00 7.11 11.70
C LEU A 224 19.74 8.63 11.69
N ILE A 225 19.09 9.13 12.75
CA ILE A 225 18.84 10.57 12.90
C ILE A 225 20.15 11.33 13.12
N ARG A 226 20.97 10.88 14.07
CA ARG A 226 22.26 11.52 14.39
C ARG A 226 23.21 11.51 13.19
N LYS A 227 23.24 10.42 12.41
CA LYS A 227 24.04 10.34 11.18
C LYS A 227 23.56 11.32 10.09
N ALA A 228 22.24 11.56 10.01
CA ALA A 228 21.66 12.44 8.99
C ALA A 228 21.64 13.93 9.38
N TYR A 229 21.55 14.25 10.68
CA TYR A 229 21.23 15.59 11.17
C TYR A 229 22.07 16.06 12.37
N GLY A 230 22.98 15.22 12.88
CA GLY A 230 23.72 15.47 14.09
C GLY A 230 22.83 15.58 15.34
N GLU A 231 23.39 16.18 16.39
CA GLU A 231 22.68 16.38 17.66
C GLU A 231 21.47 17.32 17.55
N VAL A 232 21.50 18.25 16.60
CA VAL A 232 20.38 19.18 16.37
C VAL A 232 19.12 18.43 15.95
N GLY A 233 19.24 17.47 15.03
CA GLY A 233 18.08 16.69 14.60
C GLY A 233 17.51 15.78 15.68
N VAL A 234 18.36 15.23 16.55
CA VAL A 234 17.93 14.42 17.70
C VAL A 234 17.10 15.29 18.65
N LYS A 235 17.61 16.47 19.04
CA LYS A 235 16.90 17.42 19.90
C LYS A 235 15.53 17.84 19.33
N LEU A 236 15.49 18.15 18.03
CA LEU A 236 14.24 18.54 17.37
C LEU A 236 13.20 17.41 17.40
N ILE A 237 13.60 16.17 17.12
CA ILE A 237 12.67 15.02 17.16
C ILE A 237 12.24 14.69 18.59
N GLU A 238 13.13 14.86 19.57
CA GLU A 238 12.78 14.72 20.99
C GLU A 238 11.78 15.77 21.47
N ALA A 239 11.76 16.95 20.84
CA ALA A 239 10.81 18.01 21.13
C ALA A 239 9.39 17.76 20.57
N CYS A 240 9.21 16.77 19.68
CA CYS A 240 7.90 16.36 19.15
C CYS A 240 7.08 15.60 20.22
N ASP A 241 6.42 16.36 21.08
CA ASP A 241 5.64 15.88 22.23
C ASP A 241 4.14 15.71 21.94
N GLY A 242 3.71 15.98 20.70
CA GLY A 242 2.30 15.94 20.30
C GLY A 242 1.47 17.10 20.83
N LYS A 243 2.09 18.17 21.35
CA LYS A 243 1.40 19.36 21.87
C LYS A 243 1.85 20.65 21.18
N LYS A 244 3.16 20.80 20.96
CA LYS A 244 3.73 22.00 20.34
C LYS A 244 3.65 21.94 18.82
N THR A 245 3.39 23.09 18.22
CA THR A 245 3.49 23.31 16.78
C THR A 245 4.94 23.29 16.32
N VAL A 246 5.16 23.04 15.03
CA VAL A 246 6.50 23.10 14.42
C VAL A 246 7.16 24.46 14.65
N LYS A 247 6.40 25.55 14.57
CA LYS A 247 6.88 26.91 14.83
C LYS A 247 7.31 27.09 16.28
N GLU A 248 6.50 26.66 17.25
CA GLU A 248 6.86 26.75 18.68
C GLU A 248 8.10 25.92 19.00
N ILE A 249 8.28 24.76 18.36
CA ILE A 249 9.50 23.95 18.53
C ILE A 249 10.72 24.69 17.94
N ALA A 250 10.59 25.30 16.77
CA ALA A 250 11.66 26.07 16.15
C ALA A 250 12.11 27.24 17.03
N ASP A 251 11.16 28.01 17.56
CA ASP A 251 11.42 29.15 18.43
C ASP A 251 12.09 28.71 19.75
N ARG A 252 11.61 27.61 20.36
CA ARG A 252 12.18 27.09 21.62
C ARG A 252 13.60 26.59 21.47
N GLU A 253 13.88 25.86 20.39
CA GLU A 253 15.20 25.25 20.14
C GLU A 253 16.17 26.22 19.45
N GLY A 254 15.74 27.46 19.14
CA GLY A 254 16.55 28.47 18.48
C GLY A 254 17.00 28.07 17.07
N ALA A 255 16.22 27.21 16.39
CA ALA A 255 16.57 26.65 15.10
C ALA A 255 15.79 27.37 13.97
N PRO A 256 16.43 27.65 12.82
CA PRO A 256 15.72 28.22 11.68
C PRO A 256 14.56 27.33 11.22
N LEU A 257 13.38 27.92 11.02
CA LEU A 257 12.14 27.18 10.71
C LEU A 257 12.27 26.27 9.48
N ASN A 258 13.01 26.70 8.46
CA ASN A 258 13.29 25.89 7.27
C ASN A 258 14.12 24.63 7.59
N VAL A 259 15.07 24.71 8.53
CA VAL A 259 15.85 23.57 9.01
C VAL A 259 14.97 22.61 9.79
N VAL A 260 14.11 23.13 10.67
CA VAL A 260 13.15 22.33 11.44
C VAL A 260 12.20 21.58 10.52
N LYS A 261 11.59 22.27 9.55
CA LYS A 261 10.73 21.65 8.53
C LYS A 261 11.45 20.58 7.71
N TYR A 262 12.71 20.80 7.36
CA TYR A 262 13.52 19.82 6.63
C TYR A 262 13.74 18.54 7.45
N VAL A 263 14.08 18.69 8.74
CA VAL A 263 14.29 17.55 9.66
C VAL A 263 12.98 16.79 9.85
N PHE A 264 11.89 17.49 10.14
CA PHE A 264 10.58 16.90 10.37
C PHE A 264 9.99 16.26 9.11
N GLY A 265 10.16 16.86 7.93
CA GLY A 265 9.67 16.29 6.68
C GLY A 265 10.32 14.94 6.38
N ARG A 266 11.60 14.76 6.72
CA ARG A 266 12.26 13.46 6.64
C ARG A 266 11.88 12.51 7.76
N ALA A 267 11.78 13.01 8.99
CA ALA A 267 11.35 12.20 10.13
C ALA A 267 9.95 11.62 9.90
N LEU A 268 9.03 12.42 9.35
CA LEU A 268 7.68 12.02 9.00
C LEU A 268 7.70 10.99 7.85
N ARG A 269 8.51 11.22 6.82
CA ARG A 269 8.70 10.27 5.70
C ARG A 269 9.28 8.94 6.16
N LEU A 270 10.11 8.92 7.20
CA LEU A 270 10.73 7.72 7.76
C LEU A 270 9.90 7.08 8.89
N GLY A 271 8.80 7.71 9.32
CA GLY A 271 7.95 7.22 10.40
C GLY A 271 8.51 7.42 11.82
N TYR A 272 9.52 8.28 12.00
CA TYR A 272 10.04 8.64 13.33
C TYR A 272 9.11 9.60 14.08
N VAL A 273 8.30 10.35 13.32
CA VAL A 273 7.23 11.19 13.86
C VAL A 273 5.95 10.94 13.08
N GLN A 274 4.83 11.20 13.72
CA GLN A 274 3.49 11.16 13.15
C GLN A 274 2.82 12.51 13.34
N LEU A 275 2.03 12.91 12.34
CA LEU A 275 1.18 14.09 12.40
C LEU A 275 -0.08 13.80 13.22
N LEU A 276 -0.34 14.62 14.25
CA LEU A 276 -1.56 14.56 15.05
C LEU A 276 -2.60 15.59 14.60
N LYS A 277 -2.13 16.76 14.16
CA LYS A 277 -2.95 17.85 13.65
C LYS A 277 -2.12 18.66 12.66
N GLY A 278 -2.74 19.14 11.60
CA GLY A 278 -2.17 20.10 10.68
C GLY A 278 -3.26 20.71 9.83
N ASP A 279 -3.01 21.93 9.34
CA ASP A 279 -3.84 22.61 8.34
C ASP A 279 -3.73 21.98 6.93
#